data_AF-A0A7W6EWK9-F1
#
_entry.id   AF-A0A7W6EWK9-F1
#
_cell.length_a   1.000
_cell.length_b   1.000
_cell.length_c   1.000
_cell.angle_alpha   90.00
_cell.angle_beta   90.00
_cell.angle_gamma   90.00
#
_symmetry.space_group_name_H-M   'P 1'
#
loop_
_entity.id
_entity.type
_entity.pdbx_description
1 polymer ?
#
loop_
_entity_poly.entity_id
_entity_poly.type
_entity_poly.pdbx_seq_one_letter_code
_entity_poly.pdbx_strand_id
1 'polypeptide(L)'
;MGGLSLPHLIVLALVVLVLFGRGRISEMMGDFGKGIKSFKQGMHDEDNQPVPPPPAQIQQQQVPPAPAQSVTQPTSTDQTK
;
A
#
# COMPACT_ATOMS: atom_id res chain seq x y z
N MET A 1 8.76 -2.37 -46.64
CA MET A 1 9.47 -1.09 -46.90
C MET A 1 9.31 -0.20 -45.69
N GLY A 2 10.39 0.04 -44.92
CA GLY A 2 10.47 1.18 -43.99
C GLY A 2 9.81 1.05 -42.61
N GLY A 3 9.83 -0.13 -41.98
CA GLY A 3 9.52 -0.19 -40.54
C GLY A 3 10.55 0.60 -39.73
N LEU A 4 10.12 1.20 -38.62
CA LEU A 4 10.94 1.96 -37.65
C LEU A 4 12.21 1.19 -37.28
N SER A 5 13.24 1.33 -38.10
CA SER A 5 14.51 0.65 -37.89
C SER A 5 15.29 1.41 -36.84
N LEU A 6 16.03 0.69 -35.99
CA LEU A 6 16.93 1.24 -34.96
C LEU A 6 17.66 2.54 -35.38
N PRO A 7 18.24 2.66 -36.60
CA PRO A 7 18.90 3.90 -37.02
C PRO A 7 17.96 5.12 -37.09
N HIS A 8 16.69 4.96 -37.51
CA HIS A 8 15.73 6.07 -37.53
C HIS A 8 15.42 6.59 -36.13
N LEU A 9 15.30 5.69 -35.14
CA LEU A 9 15.06 6.08 -33.75
C LEU A 9 16.27 6.84 -33.16
N ILE A 10 17.50 6.42 -33.49
CA ILE A 10 18.71 7.14 -33.05
C ILE A 10 18.77 8.54 -33.65
N VAL A 11 18.48 8.69 -34.95
CA VAL A 11 18.45 10.01 -35.61
C VAL A 11 17.38 10.91 -34.99
N LEU A 12 16.18 10.36 -34.73
CA LEU A 12 15.10 11.11 -34.07
C LEU A 12 15.47 11.54 -32.65
N ALA A 13 16.09 10.65 -31.87
CA ALA A 13 16.56 10.95 -30.52
C ALA A 13 17.62 12.06 -30.53
N LEU A 14 18.52 12.07 -31.52
CA LEU A 14 19.51 13.14 -31.72
C LEU A 14 18.84 14.49 -32.00
N VAL A 15 17.85 14.52 -32.89
CA VAL A 15 17.09 15.75 -33.19
C VAL A 15 16.40 16.28 -31.93
N VAL A 16 15.71 15.42 -31.19
CA VAL A 16 15.04 15.79 -29.93
C VAL A 16 16.07 16.30 -28.90
N LEU A 17 17.23 15.64 -28.78
CA LEU A 17 18.29 16.07 -27.87
C LEU A 17 18.85 17.46 -28.21
N VAL A 18 18.95 17.81 -29.49
CA VAL A 18 19.41 19.14 -29.93
C VAL A 18 18.34 20.21 -29.69
N LEU A 19 17.06 19.91 -29.96
CA LEU A 19 15.96 20.85 -29.76
C LEU A 19 15.69 21.17 -28.28
N PHE A 20 15.67 20.12 -27.44
CA PHE A 20 15.36 20.26 -26.02
C PHE A 20 16.62 20.49 -25.16
N GLY A 21 17.80 20.14 -25.68
CA GLY A 21 19.07 20.25 -24.98
C GLY A 21 19.26 19.19 -23.90
N ARG A 22 20.52 18.89 -23.57
CA ARG A 22 20.89 17.91 -22.53
C ARG A 22 20.36 18.23 -21.14
N GLY A 23 20.22 19.52 -20.81
CA GLY A 23 19.83 19.98 -19.47
C GLY A 23 18.39 19.61 -19.11
N ARG A 24 17.43 19.96 -19.99
CA ARG A 24 16.01 19.69 -19.77
C ARG A 24 15.68 18.20 -19.80
N ILE A 25 16.26 17.45 -20.73
CA ILE A 25 16.03 16.00 -20.81
C ILE A 25 16.59 15.29 -19.57
N SER A 26 17.76 15.69 -19.05
CA SER A 26 18.35 15.04 -17.87
C SER A 26 17.55 15.29 -16.60
N GLU A 27 17.02 16.51 -16.43
CA GLU A 27 16.17 16.88 -15.30
C GLU A 27 14.84 16.09 -15.33
N MET A 28 14.16 16.07 -16.48
CA MET A 28 12.90 15.32 -16.65
C MET A 28 13.11 13.81 -16.54
N MET A 29 14.19 13.26 -17.11
CA MET A 29 14.50 11.83 -17.04
C MET A 29 14.88 11.41 -15.61
N GLY A 30 15.46 12.30 -14.81
CA GLY A 30 15.74 12.06 -13.39
C GLY A 30 14.47 11.83 -12.58
N ASP A 31 13.46 12.69 -12.76
CA ASP A 31 12.18 12.57 -12.06
C ASP A 31 11.34 11.39 -12.58
N PHE A 32 11.36 11.16 -13.90
CA PHE A 32 10.71 10.00 -14.50
C PHE A 32 11.36 8.68 -14.03
N GLY A 33 12.70 8.64 -13.95
CA GLY A 33 13.45 7.48 -13.47
C GLY A 33 13.17 7.14 -12.01
N LYS A 34 13.00 8.15 -11.14
CA LYS A 34 12.57 7.94 -9.76
C LYS A 34 11.18 7.31 -9.68
N GLY A 35 10.22 7.81 -10.48
CA GLY A 35 8.85 7.28 -10.54
C GLY A 35 8.79 5.83 -11.02
N ILE A 36 9.54 5.49 -12.08
CA ILE A 36 9.65 4.11 -12.57
C ILE A 36 10.35 3.21 -11.54
N LYS A 37 11.40 3.72 -10.85
CA LYS A 37 12.11 2.95 -9.82
C LYS A 37 11.21 2.61 -8.63
N SER A 38 10.43 3.58 -8.11
CA SER A 38 9.47 3.34 -7.04
C SER A 38 8.35 2.40 -7.47
N PHE A 39 7.89 2.50 -8.72
CA PHE A 39 6.90 1.57 -9.26
C PHE A 39 7.45 0.14 -9.34
N LYS A 40 8.70 -0.02 -9.82
CA LYS A 40 9.36 -1.32 -9.89
C LYS A 40 9.67 -1.91 -8.52
N GLN A 41 10.03 -1.07 -7.54
CA GLN A 41 10.22 -1.49 -6.15
C GLN A 41 8.90 -1.90 -5.49
N GLY A 42 7.82 -1.14 -5.69
CA GLY A 42 6.49 -1.50 -5.19
C GLY A 42 6.02 -2.86 -5.73
N MET A 43 6.27 -3.15 -7.02
CA MET A 43 5.95 -4.47 -7.59
C MET A 43 6.87 -5.59 -7.10
N HIS A 44 8.14 -5.31 -6.76
CA HIS A 44 9.06 -6.34 -6.23
C HIS A 44 8.88 -6.59 -4.72
N ASP A 45 8.43 -5.60 -3.95
CA ASP A 45 8.19 -5.75 -2.51
C ASP A 45 6.99 -6.65 -2.22
N GLU A 46 5.99 -6.73 -3.12
CA GLU A 46 4.89 -7.70 -2.99
C GLU A 46 5.36 -9.15 -3.09
N ASP A 47 6.45 -9.41 -3.82
CA ASP A 47 7.04 -10.75 -3.96
C ASP A 47 8.02 -11.13 -2.84
N ASN A 48 8.48 -10.15 -2.02
CA ASN A 48 9.62 -10.36 -1.10
C ASN A 48 9.40 -9.86 0.34
N GLN A 49 8.19 -9.48 0.71
CA GLN A 49 7.84 -9.13 2.10
C GLN A 49 7.77 -10.39 2.99
N PRO A 50 8.60 -10.49 4.04
CA PRO A 50 8.32 -11.42 5.14
C PRO A 50 7.02 -10.95 5.80
N VAL A 51 5.98 -11.78 5.74
CA VAL A 51 4.72 -11.52 6.42
C VAL A 51 5.02 -11.18 7.89
N PRO A 52 4.76 -9.95 8.36
CA PRO A 52 4.95 -9.66 9.77
C PRO A 52 4.04 -10.59 10.58
N PRO A 53 4.54 -11.21 11.67
CA PRO A 53 3.72 -12.10 12.47
C PRO A 53 2.46 -11.34 12.92
N PRO A 54 1.27 -11.97 12.84
CA PRO A 54 0.03 -11.28 13.15
C PRO A 54 0.15 -10.66 14.55
N PRO A 55 -0.26 -9.39 14.73
CA PRO A 55 -0.22 -8.75 16.03
C PRO A 55 -1.00 -9.65 17.00
N ALA A 56 -0.36 -10.00 18.12
CA ALA A 56 -0.93 -10.87 19.13
C ALA A 56 -2.33 -10.34 19.46
N GLN A 57 -3.35 -11.11 19.07
CA GLN A 57 -4.72 -10.83 19.44
C GLN A 57 -4.73 -10.72 20.97
N ILE A 58 -5.16 -9.58 21.47
CA ILE A 58 -5.44 -9.37 22.89
C ILE A 58 -6.44 -10.46 23.23
N GLN A 59 -6.00 -11.50 23.94
CA GLN A 59 -6.87 -12.55 24.44
C GLN A 59 -7.93 -11.83 25.26
N GLN A 60 -9.15 -11.74 24.72
CA GLN A 60 -10.31 -11.39 25.53
C GLN A 60 -10.30 -12.39 26.67
N GLN A 61 -10.01 -11.86 27.86
CA GLN A 61 -10.00 -12.60 29.10
C GLN A 61 -11.42 -13.14 29.26
N GLN A 62 -11.63 -14.39 28.84
CA GLN A 62 -12.83 -15.14 29.16
C GLN A 62 -12.81 -15.33 30.67
N VAL A 63 -13.52 -14.44 31.37
CA VAL A 63 -13.89 -14.65 32.77
C VAL A 63 -14.68 -15.96 32.82
N PRO A 64 -14.24 -16.97 33.61
CA PRO A 64 -14.93 -18.25 33.68
C PRO A 64 -16.38 -18.08 34.13
N PRO A 65 -17.34 -18.84 33.59
CA PRO A 65 -18.70 -18.84 34.11
C PRO A 65 -18.69 -19.50 35.49
N ALA A 66 -18.78 -18.69 36.55
CA ALA A 66 -19.05 -19.21 37.89
C ALA A 66 -20.49 -19.78 37.92
N PRO A 67 -20.69 -20.99 38.46
CA PRO A 67 -21.98 -21.67 38.48
C PRO A 67 -22.97 -20.92 39.37
N ALA A 68 -24.23 -20.92 38.94
CA ALA A 68 -25.38 -20.26 39.54
C ALA A 68 -25.43 -20.34 41.08
N GLN A 69 -25.55 -19.18 41.73
CA GLN A 69 -26.15 -19.06 43.05
C GLN A 69 -27.32 -18.08 42.96
N SER A 70 -28.51 -18.68 43.02
CA SER A 70 -29.79 -18.10 43.36
C SER A 70 -29.77 -17.30 44.68
N VAL A 71 -30.84 -16.52 44.90
CA VAL A 71 -31.23 -15.77 46.13
C VAL A 71 -30.61 -14.33 46.14
N THR A 72 -31.31 -13.19 46.09
CA THR A 72 -32.57 -12.75 46.73
C THR A 72 -33.04 -11.43 46.09
N GLN A 73 -34.36 -11.26 45.96
CA GLN A 73 -35.07 -10.00 45.69
C GLN A 73 -34.90 -9.00 46.87
N PRO A 74 -34.89 -7.67 46.63
CA PRO A 74 -36.01 -6.88 47.16
C PRO A 74 -36.49 -5.77 46.21
N THR A 75 -37.82 -5.68 46.11
CA THR A 75 -38.63 -4.45 46.15
C THR A 75 -38.27 -3.30 45.20
N SER A 76 -39.11 -3.11 44.18
CA SER A 76 -39.60 -1.78 43.84
C SER A 76 -41.11 -1.88 43.64
N THR A 77 -41.79 -1.48 44.71
CA THR A 77 -43.19 -1.09 44.76
C THR A 77 -43.47 -0.06 43.67
N ASP A 78 -44.33 -0.37 42.72
CA ASP A 78 -45.15 0.65 42.06
C ASP A 78 -46.56 0.08 41.92
N GLN A 79 -47.38 0.38 42.92
CA GLN A 79 -48.81 0.14 42.93
C GLN A 79 -49.49 1.45 42.50
N THR A 80 -50.32 1.35 41.46
CA THR A 80 -51.68 1.88 41.46
C THR A 80 -51.88 3.38 41.26
N LYS A 81 -52.31 3.75 40.04
CA LYS A 81 -53.69 4.21 39.79
C LYS A 81 -54.09 4.07 38.32
#